data_AF-A0A7J7QLT4-F1
#
_entry.id   AF-A0A7J7QLT4-F1
#
_cell.length_a   1.000
_cell.length_b   1.000
_cell.length_c   1.000
_cell.angle_alpha   90.00
_cell.angle_beta   90.00
_cell.angle_gamma   90.00
#
_symmetry.space_group_name_H-M   'P 1'
#
loop_
_entity.id
_entity.type
_entity.pdbx_description
1 polymer ?
#
loop_
_entity_poly.entity_id
_entity_poly.type
_entity_poly.pdbx_seq_one_letter_code
_entity_poly.pdbx_strand_id
1 'polypeptide(L)'
;MQGALCQKFVDCCDTILPFFDHLGPVFYVARGEFQQKLESLKTQSLEKPLLVDIVEADRRANRATVKNSATRNLHRLSAAILFVKLLFERLLSSAQAAAAEAAAAAAAEKGVGAGAGATAAGSAADAAAAAAVVAESHTTLREAASCAYETALAPFHTGIVKVGFVFRGLQQQGGVVRAGMLTLPSKEHFIASIGESEETAAERARDVVAACEEVHSSVSRLFDGIAMPASSVWLWPR
;
A
#
# COMPACT_ATOMS: atom_id res chain seq x y z
N MET A 1 -17.50 7.39 -22.30
CA MET A 1 -17.37 7.88 -20.91
C MET A 1 -17.98 6.83 -19.98
N GLN A 2 -17.21 5.86 -19.51
CA GLN A 2 -17.67 4.92 -18.46
C GLN A 2 -17.21 5.47 -17.12
N GLY A 3 -18.14 6.01 -16.32
CA GLY A 3 -17.87 6.37 -14.93
C GLY A 3 -18.02 5.13 -14.05
N ALA A 4 -17.08 4.89 -13.14
CA ALA A 4 -17.25 3.87 -12.12
C ALA A 4 -18.43 4.23 -11.19
N LEU A 5 -19.23 3.22 -10.82
CA LEU A 5 -20.37 3.40 -9.92
C LEU A 5 -19.86 3.79 -8.53
N CYS A 6 -20.41 4.88 -7.98
CA CYS A 6 -20.01 5.37 -6.66
C CYS A 6 -20.29 4.33 -5.57
N GLN A 7 -21.43 3.63 -5.64
CA GLN A 7 -21.78 2.59 -4.68
C GLN A 7 -20.76 1.44 -4.66
N LYS A 8 -20.33 0.96 -5.83
CA LYS A 8 -19.32 -0.12 -5.90
C LYS A 8 -17.99 0.30 -5.28
N PHE A 9 -17.59 1.56 -5.45
CA PHE A 9 -16.38 2.08 -4.82
C PHE A 9 -16.52 2.20 -3.30
N VAL A 10 -17.69 2.64 -2.83
CA VAL A 10 -18.04 2.69 -1.40
C VAL A 10 -17.98 1.28 -0.80
N ASP A 11 -18.62 0.29 -1.43
CA ASP A 11 -18.64 -1.10 -0.96
C ASP A 11 -17.21 -1.71 -0.90
N CYS A 12 -16.38 -1.39 -1.89
CA CYS A 12 -14.96 -1.75 -1.89
C CYS A 12 -14.21 -1.12 -0.69
N CYS A 13 -14.46 0.17 -0.42
CA CYS A 13 -13.85 0.85 0.71
C CYS A 13 -14.34 0.30 2.06
N ASP A 14 -15.62 -0.04 2.19
CA ASP A 14 -16.16 -0.71 3.39
C ASP A 14 -15.51 -2.07 3.61
N THR A 15 -15.25 -2.82 2.53
CA THR A 15 -14.54 -4.11 2.59
C THR A 15 -13.09 -3.94 3.05
N ILE A 16 -12.43 -2.86 2.66
CA ILE A 16 -11.04 -2.56 3.06
C ILE A 16 -10.97 -2.04 4.50
N LEU A 17 -12.00 -1.39 5.03
CA LEU A 17 -11.90 -0.70 6.32
C LEU A 17 -11.40 -1.59 7.49
N PRO A 18 -11.86 -2.85 7.67
CA PRO A 18 -11.35 -3.74 8.71
C PRO A 18 -9.88 -4.12 8.55
N PHE A 19 -9.30 -4.01 7.34
CA PHE A 19 -7.89 -4.30 7.07
C PHE A 19 -6.95 -3.55 8.01
N PHE A 20 -7.28 -2.29 8.31
CA PHE A 20 -6.46 -1.44 9.18
C PHE A 20 -6.39 -1.94 10.62
N ASP A 21 -7.36 -2.74 11.07
CA ASP A 21 -7.36 -3.33 12.42
C ASP A 21 -6.27 -4.40 12.57
N HIS A 22 -5.82 -4.99 11.46
CA HIS A 22 -4.77 -6.02 11.42
C HIS A 22 -3.34 -5.45 11.36
N LEU A 23 -3.20 -4.14 11.13
CA LEU A 23 -1.88 -3.48 11.05
C LEU A 23 -1.43 -2.89 12.40
N GLY A 24 -2.24 -3.02 13.45
CA GLY A 24 -1.89 -2.55 14.78
C GLY A 24 -2.11 -1.05 15.01
N PRO A 25 -1.73 -0.54 16.20
CA PRO A 25 -2.27 0.71 16.75
C PRO A 25 -1.99 1.97 15.92
N VAL A 26 -0.85 2.03 15.21
CA VAL A 26 -0.53 3.18 14.35
C VAL A 26 -1.58 3.40 13.25
N PHE A 27 -2.26 2.34 12.81
CA PHE A 27 -3.27 2.40 11.77
C PHE A 27 -4.69 2.67 12.29
N TYR A 28 -4.94 2.71 13.61
CA TYR A 28 -6.28 3.04 14.13
C TYR A 28 -6.72 4.46 13.79
N VAL A 29 -5.79 5.41 13.82
CA VAL A 29 -6.09 6.77 13.39
C VAL A 29 -6.26 6.84 11.86
N ALA A 30 -5.46 6.08 11.11
CA ALA A 30 -5.64 5.95 9.65
C ALA A 30 -7.03 5.38 9.30
N ARG A 31 -7.49 4.38 10.06
CA ARG A 31 -8.84 3.80 9.95
C ARG A 31 -9.92 4.83 10.21
N GLY A 32 -9.82 5.62 11.28
CA GLY A 32 -10.78 6.69 11.57
C GLY A 32 -10.85 7.75 10.46
N GLU A 33 -9.69 8.16 9.94
CA GLU A 33 -9.59 9.11 8.83
C GLU A 33 -10.13 8.54 7.51
N PHE A 34 -9.95 7.24 7.27
CA PHE A 34 -10.52 6.53 6.13
C PHE A 34 -12.05 6.49 6.26
N GLN A 35 -12.56 6.06 7.43
CA GLN A 35 -13.98 5.97 7.72
C GLN A 35 -14.69 7.32 7.55
N GLN A 36 -14.15 8.40 8.11
CA GLN A 36 -14.75 9.74 7.97
C GLN A 36 -14.90 10.16 6.50
N LYS A 37 -13.91 9.85 5.65
CA LYS A 37 -13.96 10.17 4.22
C LYS A 37 -14.92 9.27 3.47
N LEU A 38 -14.97 7.99 3.84
CA LEU A 38 -15.92 7.03 3.29
C LEU A 38 -17.38 7.45 3.58
N GLU A 39 -17.69 7.84 4.81
CA GLU A 39 -19.04 8.33 5.19
C GLU A 39 -19.42 9.60 4.42
N SER A 40 -18.45 10.48 4.13
CA SER A 40 -18.70 11.65 3.29
C SER A 40 -19.07 11.26 1.84
N LEU A 41 -18.45 10.20 1.29
CA LEU A 41 -18.78 9.70 -0.04
C LEU A 41 -20.10 8.94 -0.07
N LYS A 42 -20.43 8.17 0.98
CA LYS A 42 -21.76 7.53 1.13
C LYS A 42 -22.89 8.55 1.05
N THR A 43 -22.73 9.68 1.72
CA THR A 43 -23.71 10.77 1.64
C THR A 43 -23.82 11.33 0.20
N GLN A 44 -22.71 11.47 -0.51
CA GLN A 44 -22.70 12.00 -1.88
C GLN A 44 -23.20 10.98 -2.93
N SER A 45 -23.01 9.67 -2.69
CA SER A 45 -23.40 8.61 -3.62
C SER A 45 -24.92 8.53 -3.83
N LEU A 46 -25.69 8.99 -2.84
CA LEU A 46 -27.15 9.08 -2.90
C LEU A 46 -27.64 10.03 -4.01
N GLU A 47 -26.90 11.09 -4.28
CA GLU A 47 -27.25 12.10 -5.30
C GLU A 47 -26.45 11.92 -6.60
N LYS A 48 -25.24 11.35 -6.51
CA LYS A 48 -24.25 11.29 -7.59
C LYS A 48 -23.86 9.82 -7.83
N PRO A 49 -24.58 9.12 -8.73
CA PRO A 49 -24.41 7.68 -8.90
C PRO A 49 -23.05 7.30 -9.52
N LEU A 50 -22.40 8.21 -10.25
CA LEU A 50 -21.08 8.00 -10.84
C LEU A 50 -20.02 8.81 -10.11
N LEU A 51 -18.83 8.23 -9.93
CA LEU A 51 -17.69 8.95 -9.34
C LEU A 51 -17.29 10.19 -10.15
N VAL A 52 -17.45 10.15 -11.48
CA VAL A 52 -17.18 11.32 -12.35
C VAL A 52 -18.11 12.49 -12.04
N ASP A 53 -19.35 12.24 -11.62
CA ASP A 53 -20.30 13.30 -11.27
C ASP A 53 -19.86 14.03 -9.99
N ILE A 54 -19.27 13.30 -9.04
CA ILE A 54 -18.67 13.88 -7.83
C ILE A 54 -17.52 14.81 -8.22
N VAL A 55 -16.62 14.34 -9.09
CA VAL A 55 -15.44 15.12 -9.51
C VAL A 55 -15.84 16.36 -10.30
N GLU A 56 -16.73 16.21 -11.29
CA GLU A 56 -17.18 17.33 -12.12
C GLU A 56 -18.01 18.34 -11.33
N ALA A 57 -18.82 17.91 -10.36
CA ALA A 57 -19.53 18.82 -9.48
C ALA A 57 -18.57 19.72 -8.68
N ASP A 58 -17.53 19.13 -8.07
CA ASP A 58 -16.54 19.90 -7.34
C ASP A 58 -15.66 20.76 -8.25
N ARG A 59 -15.37 20.30 -9.47
CA ARG A 59 -14.62 21.07 -10.46
C ARG A 59 -15.39 22.31 -10.90
N ARG A 60 -16.68 22.17 -11.23
CA ARG A 60 -17.55 23.31 -11.57
C ARG A 60 -17.70 24.30 -10.41
N ALA A 61 -17.73 23.80 -9.18
CA ALA A 61 -17.77 24.62 -7.97
C ALA A 61 -16.39 25.14 -7.52
N ASN A 62 -15.32 24.91 -8.30
CA ASN A 62 -13.94 25.29 -7.98
C ASN A 62 -13.48 24.87 -6.58
N ARG A 63 -13.90 23.67 -6.14
CA ARG A 63 -13.64 23.14 -4.79
C ARG A 63 -12.97 21.77 -4.76
N ALA A 64 -12.55 21.25 -5.92
CA ALA A 64 -11.96 19.91 -6.05
C ALA A 64 -10.77 19.65 -5.10
N THR A 65 -9.97 20.68 -4.81
CA THR A 65 -8.78 20.59 -3.94
C THR A 65 -9.02 21.07 -2.50
N VAL A 66 -10.22 21.60 -2.21
CA VAL A 66 -10.58 22.11 -0.88
C VAL A 66 -10.56 20.98 0.14
N LYS A 67 -10.08 21.26 1.37
CA LYS A 67 -10.04 20.27 2.45
C LYS A 67 -11.45 19.69 2.65
N ASN A 68 -11.55 18.37 2.69
CA ASN A 68 -12.79 17.62 2.84
C ASN A 68 -13.82 17.81 1.72
N SER A 69 -13.44 18.31 0.53
CA SER A 69 -14.29 18.17 -0.65
C SER A 69 -14.46 16.69 -1.01
N ALA A 70 -15.54 16.37 -1.70
CA ALA A 70 -15.86 14.98 -2.06
C ALA A 70 -14.79 14.39 -2.98
N THR A 71 -14.31 15.19 -3.94
CA THR A 71 -13.20 14.83 -4.84
C THR A 71 -11.91 14.58 -4.09
N ARG A 72 -11.56 15.45 -3.13
CA ARG A 72 -10.34 15.27 -2.34
C ARG A 72 -10.46 14.03 -1.46
N ASN A 73 -11.61 13.77 -0.87
CA ASN A 73 -11.86 12.56 -0.08
C ASN A 73 -11.77 11.29 -0.93
N LEU A 74 -12.37 11.29 -2.12
CA LEU A 74 -12.24 10.21 -3.10
C LEU A 74 -10.78 9.92 -3.45
N HIS A 75 -9.98 10.97 -3.71
CA HIS A 75 -8.56 10.82 -3.96
C HIS A 75 -7.82 10.18 -2.77
N ARG A 76 -8.15 10.55 -1.53
CA ARG A 76 -7.49 9.98 -0.33
C ARG A 76 -7.85 8.51 -0.12
N LEU A 77 -9.09 8.13 -0.38
CA LEU A 77 -9.51 6.73 -0.34
C LEU A 77 -8.81 5.93 -1.45
N SER A 78 -8.71 6.47 -2.66
CA SER A 78 -7.95 5.84 -3.76
C SER A 78 -6.46 5.66 -3.41
N ALA A 79 -5.84 6.64 -2.75
CA ALA A 79 -4.46 6.53 -2.28
C ALA A 79 -4.29 5.45 -1.19
N ALA A 80 -5.28 5.25 -0.32
CA ALA A 80 -5.28 4.17 0.65
C ALA A 80 -5.46 2.79 -0.02
N ILE A 81 -6.27 2.68 -1.07
CA ILE A 81 -6.36 1.46 -1.89
C ILE A 81 -5.01 1.14 -2.55
N LEU A 82 -4.32 2.16 -3.09
CA LEU A 82 -2.96 1.99 -3.62
C LEU A 82 -1.98 1.53 -2.54
N PHE A 83 -2.07 2.04 -1.31
CA PHE A 83 -1.27 1.56 -0.20
C PHE A 83 -1.48 0.06 0.06
N VAL A 84 -2.74 -0.39 0.12
CA VAL A 84 -3.08 -1.82 0.31
C VAL A 84 -2.51 -2.66 -0.82
N LYS A 85 -2.68 -2.22 -2.08
CA LYS A 85 -2.10 -2.88 -3.25
C LYS A 85 -0.60 -3.08 -3.10
N LEU A 86 0.14 -1.99 -2.86
CA LEU A 86 1.60 -2.02 -2.80
C LEU A 86 2.11 -2.83 -1.62
N LEU A 87 1.39 -2.83 -0.49
CA LEU A 87 1.72 -3.66 0.66
C LEU A 87 1.66 -5.15 0.29
N PHE A 88 0.54 -5.60 -0.28
CA PHE A 88 0.40 -6.99 -0.69
C PHE A 88 1.34 -7.38 -1.85
N GLU A 89 1.56 -6.48 -2.80
CA GLU A 89 2.50 -6.69 -3.90
C GLU A 89 3.93 -6.95 -3.38
N ARG A 90 4.37 -6.21 -2.36
CA ARG A 90 5.67 -6.42 -1.73
C ARG A 90 5.76 -7.72 -0.93
N LEU A 91 4.70 -8.07 -0.20
CA LEU A 91 4.65 -9.34 0.53
C LEU A 91 4.67 -10.54 -0.45
N LEU A 92 4.01 -10.42 -1.60
CA LEU A 92 4.04 -11.42 -2.67
C LEU A 92 5.43 -11.59 -3.28
N SER A 93 6.08 -10.50 -3.68
CA SER A 93 7.44 -10.55 -4.24
C SER A 93 8.40 -11.24 -3.27
N SER A 94 8.27 -10.94 -1.98
CA SER A 94 9.07 -11.58 -0.94
C SER A 94 8.81 -13.08 -0.81
N ALA A 95 7.54 -13.50 -0.80
CA ALA A 95 7.18 -14.91 -0.73
C ALA A 95 7.68 -15.69 -1.96
N GLN A 96 7.62 -15.08 -3.15
CA GLN A 96 8.13 -15.68 -4.40
C GLN A 96 9.66 -15.82 -4.38
N ALA A 97 10.37 -14.80 -3.88
CA ALA A 97 11.82 -14.85 -3.71
C ALA A 97 12.23 -15.96 -2.73
N ALA A 98 11.54 -16.09 -1.59
CA ALA A 98 11.79 -17.15 -0.61
C ALA A 98 11.54 -18.56 -1.18
N ALA A 99 10.47 -18.74 -1.95
CA ALA A 99 10.19 -20.01 -2.62
C ALA A 99 11.27 -20.36 -3.67
N ALA A 100 11.75 -19.38 -4.43
CA ALA A 100 12.82 -19.57 -5.40
C ALA A 100 14.16 -19.94 -4.73
N GLU A 101 14.49 -19.28 -3.62
CA GLU A 101 15.68 -19.59 -2.82
C GLU A 101 15.64 -21.02 -2.26
N ALA A 102 14.51 -21.43 -1.67
CA ALA A 102 14.32 -22.78 -1.16
C ALA A 102 14.42 -23.85 -2.27
N ALA A 103 13.87 -23.57 -3.44
CA ALA A 103 13.96 -24.47 -4.60
C ALA A 103 15.40 -24.63 -5.10
N ALA A 104 16.18 -23.53 -5.13
CA ALA A 104 17.58 -23.55 -5.51
C ALA A 104 18.43 -24.35 -4.51
N ALA A 105 18.20 -24.18 -3.21
CA ALA A 105 18.87 -24.96 -2.16
C ALA A 105 18.60 -26.47 -2.30
N ALA A 106 17.33 -26.85 -2.49
CA ALA A 106 16.95 -28.26 -2.68
C ALA A 106 17.55 -28.88 -3.96
N ALA A 107 17.71 -28.09 -5.03
CA ALA A 107 18.36 -28.54 -6.26
C ALA A 107 19.87 -28.77 -6.06
N ALA A 108 20.54 -27.90 -5.29
CA ALA A 108 21.95 -28.06 -4.95
C ALA A 108 22.20 -29.34 -4.14
N GLU A 109 21.34 -29.66 -3.17
CA GLU A 109 21.44 -30.89 -2.38
C GLU A 109 21.27 -32.16 -3.23
N LYS A 110 20.36 -32.13 -4.23
CA LYS A 110 20.17 -33.25 -5.17
C LYS A 110 21.30 -33.39 -6.20
N GLY A 111 22.08 -32.33 -6.44
CA GLY A 111 23.21 -32.29 -7.37
C GLY A 111 24.52 -32.88 -6.83
N VAL A 112 24.62 -33.16 -5.52
CA VAL A 112 25.86 -33.69 -4.89
C VAL A 112 26.12 -35.18 -5.23
N GLY A 113 25.19 -35.85 -5.93
CA GLY A 113 25.27 -37.28 -6.23
C GLY A 113 25.83 -37.72 -7.59
N ALA A 114 26.21 -36.81 -8.51
CA ALA A 114 26.69 -37.22 -9.83
C ALA A 114 27.82 -36.35 -10.39
N GLY A 115 29.05 -36.90 -10.37
CA GLY A 115 30.08 -36.65 -11.37
C GLY A 115 30.85 -35.33 -11.26
N ALA A 116 32.13 -35.43 -10.89
CA ALA A 116 33.12 -34.38 -11.05
C ALA A 116 33.23 -33.94 -12.53
N GLY A 117 33.11 -32.63 -12.80
CA GLY A 117 33.27 -32.07 -14.14
C GLY A 117 32.95 -30.57 -14.26
N ALA A 118 33.88 -29.74 -13.79
CA ALA A 118 34.25 -28.39 -14.26
C ALA A 118 33.20 -27.35 -14.74
N THR A 119 33.37 -26.16 -14.14
CA THR A 119 33.09 -24.77 -14.59
C THR A 119 31.66 -24.21 -14.53
N ALA A 120 31.50 -23.16 -13.72
CA ALA A 120 30.93 -21.89 -14.19
C ALA A 120 31.31 -20.77 -13.21
N ALA A 121 32.10 -19.80 -13.68
CA ALA A 121 32.26 -18.52 -13.01
C ALA A 121 30.92 -17.78 -13.08
N GLY A 122 30.17 -17.76 -11.99
CA GLY A 122 29.01 -16.87 -11.85
C GLY A 122 29.50 -15.42 -11.86
N SER A 123 28.93 -14.60 -12.72
CA SER A 123 29.34 -13.20 -12.83
C SER A 123 28.98 -12.43 -11.55
N ALA A 124 29.65 -11.32 -11.26
CA ALA A 124 29.30 -10.45 -10.13
C ALA A 124 27.85 -9.94 -10.19
N ALA A 125 27.26 -9.87 -11.39
CA ALA A 125 25.85 -9.53 -11.60
C ALA A 125 24.92 -10.66 -11.14
N ASP A 126 25.30 -11.92 -11.34
CA ASP A 126 24.54 -13.08 -10.87
C ASP A 126 24.59 -13.21 -9.34
N ALA A 127 25.73 -12.88 -8.74
CA ALA A 127 25.88 -12.82 -7.29
C ALA A 127 25.09 -11.66 -6.67
N ALA A 128 25.04 -10.49 -7.32
CA ALA A 128 24.25 -9.36 -6.88
C ALA A 128 22.74 -9.60 -7.05
N ALA A 129 22.32 -10.26 -8.13
CA ALA A 129 20.94 -10.69 -8.33
C ALA A 129 20.52 -11.74 -7.30
N ALA A 130 21.37 -12.74 -7.02
CA ALA A 130 21.14 -13.71 -5.96
C ALA A 130 21.06 -13.05 -4.57
N ALA A 131 21.95 -12.12 -4.26
CA ALA A 131 21.91 -11.36 -3.00
C ALA A 131 20.67 -10.46 -2.90
N ALA A 132 20.20 -9.88 -4.00
CA ALA A 132 18.95 -9.12 -4.06
C ALA A 132 17.73 -10.03 -3.86
N VAL A 133 17.73 -11.24 -4.43
CA VAL A 133 16.69 -12.25 -4.21
C VAL A 133 16.67 -12.71 -2.75
N VAL A 134 17.83 -12.93 -2.12
CA VAL A 134 17.96 -13.27 -0.69
C VAL A 134 17.56 -12.10 0.22
N ALA A 135 17.84 -10.86 -0.16
CA ALA A 135 17.37 -9.70 0.58
C ALA A 135 15.85 -9.52 0.46
N GLU A 136 15.27 -9.87 -0.68
CA GLU A 136 13.83 -9.80 -0.94
C GLU A 136 13.06 -10.95 -0.28
N SER A 137 13.66 -12.14 -0.11
CA SER A 137 13.05 -13.33 0.52
C SER A 137 12.70 -13.15 2.01
N HIS A 138 13.26 -12.14 2.67
CA HIS A 138 13.05 -11.86 4.09
C HIS A 138 12.34 -10.52 4.37
N THR A 139 11.48 -10.05 3.47
CA THR A 139 10.78 -8.77 3.67
C THR A 139 9.83 -8.85 4.86
N THR A 140 10.04 -7.98 5.84
CA THR A 140 9.15 -7.83 6.98
C THR A 140 7.89 -7.03 6.62
N LEU A 141 6.81 -7.20 7.39
CA LEU A 141 5.61 -6.37 7.24
C LEU A 141 5.93 -4.87 7.36
N ARG A 142 6.87 -4.53 8.25
CA ARG A 142 7.32 -3.16 8.45
C ARG A 142 7.94 -2.56 7.21
N GLU A 143 8.83 -3.29 6.55
CA GLU A 143 9.51 -2.83 5.33
C GLU A 143 8.51 -2.69 4.18
N ALA A 144 7.65 -3.69 3.99
CA ALA A 144 6.59 -3.65 2.98
C ALA A 144 5.64 -2.45 3.19
N ALA A 145 5.14 -2.26 4.42
CA ALA A 145 4.25 -1.15 4.76
C ALA A 145 4.94 0.21 4.66
N SER A 146 6.21 0.30 5.03
CA SER A 146 6.99 1.54 4.88
C SER A 146 7.16 1.89 3.40
N CYS A 147 7.52 0.92 2.55
CA CYS A 147 7.67 1.14 1.11
C CYS A 147 6.34 1.56 0.44
N ALA A 148 5.25 0.85 0.77
CA ALA A 148 3.91 1.18 0.30
C ALA A 148 3.49 2.59 0.72
N TYR A 149 3.76 2.97 1.98
CA TYR A 149 3.46 4.29 2.50
C TYR A 149 4.20 5.42 1.76
N GLU A 150 5.52 5.26 1.53
CA GLU A 150 6.34 6.28 0.86
C GLU A 150 5.83 6.58 -0.55
N THR A 151 5.27 5.56 -1.22
CA THR A 151 4.73 5.70 -2.57
C THR A 151 3.32 6.27 -2.56
N ALA A 152 2.42 5.69 -1.77
CA ALA A 152 0.98 5.96 -1.89
C ALA A 152 0.50 7.15 -1.05
N LEU A 153 1.07 7.35 0.14
CA LEU A 153 0.51 8.25 1.15
C LEU A 153 1.43 9.43 1.47
N ALA A 154 2.74 9.19 1.50
CA ALA A 154 3.72 10.22 1.83
C ALA A 154 3.59 11.47 0.95
N PRO A 155 3.42 11.43 -0.39
CA PRO A 155 3.30 12.64 -1.22
C PRO A 155 2.27 13.64 -0.70
N PHE A 156 1.24 13.15 0.00
CA PHE A 156 0.13 13.95 0.45
C PHE A 156 0.09 14.21 1.97
N HIS A 157 1.14 13.84 2.69
CA HIS A 157 1.37 14.17 4.09
C HIS A 157 2.41 15.30 4.22
N THR A 158 2.16 16.29 5.08
CA THR A 158 3.10 17.38 5.35
C THR A 158 4.41 16.89 5.96
N GLY A 159 5.47 17.70 5.82
CA GLY A 159 6.82 17.44 6.32
C GLY A 159 6.89 16.93 7.77
N ILE A 160 6.06 17.41 8.71
CA ILE A 160 6.01 16.90 10.11
C ILE A 160 5.67 15.41 10.21
N VAL A 161 4.87 14.90 9.27
CA VAL A 161 4.45 13.49 9.24
C VAL A 161 5.56 12.61 8.63
N LYS A 162 6.37 13.18 7.73
CA LYS A 162 7.53 12.54 7.10
C LYS A 162 8.81 12.64 7.94
N VAL A 163 8.98 13.76 8.64
CA VAL A 163 10.20 14.24 9.29
C VAL A 163 9.82 14.68 10.69
N GLY A 164 10.09 13.81 11.67
CA GLY A 164 10.30 14.27 13.03
C GLY A 164 11.58 15.11 13.01
N PHE A 165 11.45 16.41 13.31
CA PHE A 165 12.51 17.39 13.49
C PHE A 165 13.51 17.61 12.34
N VAL A 166 13.54 18.85 11.85
CA VAL A 166 14.59 19.37 10.97
C VAL A 166 15.91 19.41 11.75
N PHE A 167 16.81 18.45 11.50
CA PHE A 167 18.26 18.67 11.58
C PHE A 167 18.90 18.18 10.28
N ARG A 168 19.32 19.17 9.49
CA ARG A 168 19.97 19.03 8.18
C ARG A 168 21.31 18.31 8.38
N GLY A 169 21.39 17.00 8.12
CA GLY A 169 22.66 16.26 8.15
C GLY A 169 22.60 14.73 8.23
N LEU A 170 21.47 14.11 8.59
CA LEU A 170 21.33 12.65 8.69
C LEU A 170 20.12 12.17 7.86
N GLN A 171 20.37 11.71 6.64
CA GLN A 171 19.34 11.21 5.71
C GLN A 171 18.80 9.80 6.07
N GLN A 172 18.63 9.45 7.36
CA GLN A 172 18.23 8.09 7.74
C GLN A 172 17.27 7.92 8.93
N GLN A 173 16.85 8.94 9.69
CA GLN A 173 15.97 8.72 10.88
C GLN A 173 15.19 10.00 11.21
N GLY A 174 13.87 10.10 11.46
CA GLY A 174 12.71 9.21 11.43
C GLY A 174 11.42 10.06 11.63
N GLY A 175 10.37 9.84 10.84
CA GLY A 175 9.06 10.51 10.96
C GLY A 175 8.11 9.80 11.93
N VAL A 176 7.05 10.48 12.39
CA VAL A 176 6.00 9.88 13.25
C VAL A 176 5.39 8.62 12.65
N VAL A 177 5.26 8.55 11.31
CA VAL A 177 4.81 7.33 10.64
C VAL A 177 5.86 6.22 10.80
N ARG A 178 7.15 6.48 10.52
CA ARG A 178 8.21 5.47 10.70
C ARG A 178 8.36 5.01 12.16
N ALA A 179 8.18 5.91 13.12
CA ALA A 179 8.14 5.54 14.54
C ALA A 179 6.90 4.69 14.86
N GLY A 180 5.73 5.04 14.30
CA GLY A 180 4.52 4.25 14.43
C GLY A 180 4.60 2.88 13.74
N MET A 181 5.33 2.76 12.62
CA MET A 181 5.63 1.48 11.96
C MET A 181 6.40 0.51 12.89
N LEU A 182 6.96 0.98 14.01
CA LEU A 182 7.53 0.10 15.02
C LEU A 182 6.48 -0.76 15.74
N THR A 183 5.22 -0.29 15.74
CA THR A 183 4.07 -0.95 16.38
C THR A 183 3.33 -1.93 15.48
N LEU A 184 3.75 -2.07 14.22
CA LEU A 184 3.23 -3.10 13.32
C LEU A 184 3.50 -4.50 13.91
N PRO A 185 2.57 -5.45 13.75
CA PRO A 185 2.82 -6.84 14.12
C PRO A 185 3.90 -7.47 13.23
N SER A 186 4.34 -8.68 13.60
CA SER A 186 5.16 -9.50 12.69
C SER A 186 4.33 -9.90 11.46
N LYS A 187 5.00 -10.30 10.38
CA LYS A 187 4.34 -10.77 9.16
C LYS A 187 3.46 -11.98 9.45
N GLU A 188 3.97 -12.93 10.23
CA GLU A 188 3.29 -14.16 10.62
C GLU A 188 2.03 -13.85 11.44
N HIS A 189 2.13 -12.92 12.40
CA HIS A 189 0.98 -12.52 13.19
C HIS A 189 -0.07 -11.79 12.35
N PHE A 190 0.34 -10.92 11.42
CA PHE A 190 -0.58 -10.26 10.50
C PHE A 190 -1.33 -11.27 9.63
N ILE A 191 -0.63 -12.20 8.98
CA ILE A 191 -1.23 -13.24 8.14
C ILE A 191 -2.20 -14.11 8.94
N ALA A 192 -1.81 -14.52 10.15
CA ALA A 192 -2.70 -15.28 11.03
C ALA A 192 -3.94 -14.46 11.46
N SER A 193 -3.77 -13.15 11.68
CA SER A 193 -4.87 -12.28 12.12
C SER A 193 -5.94 -12.08 11.05
N ILE A 194 -5.59 -12.17 9.76
CA ILE A 194 -6.54 -12.15 8.64
C ILE A 194 -7.11 -13.55 8.32
N GLY A 195 -6.78 -14.56 9.13
CA GLY A 195 -7.30 -15.92 8.98
C GLY A 195 -6.62 -16.74 7.88
N GLU A 196 -5.43 -16.35 7.43
CA GLU A 196 -4.72 -16.99 6.33
C GLU A 196 -3.44 -17.70 6.81
N SER A 197 -2.88 -18.55 5.95
CA SER A 197 -1.51 -19.08 6.03
C SER A 197 -0.61 -18.33 5.04
N GLU A 198 0.72 -18.49 5.10
CA GLU A 198 1.61 -17.88 4.09
C GLU A 198 1.25 -18.32 2.66
N GLU A 199 0.86 -19.58 2.47
CA GLU A 199 0.49 -20.14 1.17
C GLU A 199 -0.83 -19.54 0.66
N THR A 200 -1.90 -19.62 1.46
CA THR A 200 -3.22 -19.11 1.07
C THR A 200 -3.25 -17.58 0.99
N ALA A 201 -2.50 -16.88 1.84
CA ALA A 201 -2.32 -15.43 1.76
C ALA A 201 -1.64 -15.04 0.45
N ALA A 202 -0.63 -15.77 -0.02
CA ALA A 202 0.03 -15.48 -1.29
C ALA A 202 -0.90 -15.72 -2.49
N GLU A 203 -1.82 -16.67 -2.43
CA GLU A 203 -2.84 -16.82 -3.47
C GLU A 203 -3.82 -15.66 -3.46
N ARG A 204 -4.42 -15.36 -2.30
CA ARG A 204 -5.43 -14.30 -2.14
C ARG A 204 -4.87 -12.91 -2.38
N ALA A 205 -3.62 -12.66 -2.00
CA ALA A 205 -2.97 -11.38 -2.21
C ALA A 205 -2.87 -11.03 -3.71
N ARG A 206 -2.76 -12.01 -4.63
CA ARG A 206 -2.77 -11.73 -6.07
C ARG A 206 -4.12 -11.16 -6.52
N ASP A 207 -5.21 -11.75 -6.04
CA ASP A 207 -6.56 -11.28 -6.32
C ASP A 207 -6.77 -9.86 -5.76
N VAL A 208 -6.31 -9.61 -4.53
CA VAL A 208 -6.36 -8.28 -3.89
C VAL A 208 -5.56 -7.24 -4.68
N VAL A 209 -4.34 -7.57 -5.11
CA VAL A 209 -3.49 -6.67 -5.91
C VAL A 209 -4.15 -6.34 -7.24
N ALA A 210 -4.69 -7.35 -7.94
CA ALA A 210 -5.38 -7.14 -9.21
C ALA A 210 -6.63 -6.25 -9.05
N ALA A 211 -7.47 -6.53 -8.04
CA ALA A 211 -8.66 -5.75 -7.76
C ALA A 211 -8.33 -4.30 -7.37
N CYS A 212 -7.33 -4.10 -6.51
CA CYS A 212 -6.90 -2.77 -6.11
C CYS A 212 -6.30 -1.98 -7.28
N GLU A 213 -5.53 -2.62 -8.16
CA GLU A 213 -5.01 -2.00 -9.38
C GLU A 213 -6.15 -1.55 -10.31
N GLU A 214 -7.14 -2.40 -10.56
CA GLU A 214 -8.29 -2.06 -11.40
C GLU A 214 -9.04 -0.84 -10.84
N VAL A 215 -9.39 -0.87 -9.55
CA VAL A 215 -10.10 0.22 -8.88
C VAL A 215 -9.27 1.50 -8.87
N HIS A 216 -8.01 1.42 -8.44
CA HIS A 216 -7.12 2.58 -8.37
C HIS A 216 -6.90 3.20 -9.75
N SER A 217 -6.55 2.41 -10.76
CA SER A 217 -6.34 2.87 -12.14
C SER A 217 -7.60 3.54 -12.70
N SER A 218 -8.78 2.96 -12.45
CA SER A 218 -10.04 3.56 -12.89
C SER A 218 -10.34 4.89 -12.21
N VAL A 219 -10.09 5.01 -10.91
CA VAL A 219 -10.39 6.23 -10.15
C VAL A 219 -9.35 7.32 -10.40
N SER A 220 -8.07 6.97 -10.54
CA SER A 220 -6.98 7.92 -10.73
C SER A 220 -7.14 8.77 -11.99
N ARG A 221 -7.67 8.17 -13.09
CA ARG A 221 -8.00 8.90 -14.33
C ARG A 221 -9.03 10.01 -14.14
N LEU A 222 -9.87 9.95 -13.10
CA LEU A 222 -10.84 11.00 -12.82
C LEU A 222 -10.18 12.30 -12.34
N PHE A 223 -8.92 12.23 -11.88
CA PHE A 223 -8.20 13.39 -11.36
C PHE A 223 -7.28 14.05 -12.39
N ASP A 224 -7.33 13.63 -13.66
CA ASP A 224 -6.50 14.21 -14.72
C ASP A 224 -6.69 15.73 -14.79
N GLY A 225 -5.57 16.46 -14.71
CA GLY A 225 -5.58 17.93 -14.66
C GLY A 225 -5.88 18.54 -13.28
N ILE A 226 -6.03 17.73 -12.22
CA ILE A 226 -6.22 18.21 -10.84
C ILE A 226 -4.95 17.95 -10.03
N ALA A 227 -4.20 19.01 -9.72
CA ALA A 227 -3.05 18.93 -8.81
C ALA A 227 -3.52 18.83 -7.35
N MET A 228 -3.52 17.61 -6.78
CA MET A 228 -3.96 17.39 -5.41
C MET A 228 -2.93 17.90 -4.39
N PRO A 229 -3.32 18.82 -3.47
CA PRO A 229 -2.37 19.39 -2.51
C PRO A 229 -2.06 18.40 -1.38
N ALA A 230 -0.90 18.56 -0.75
CA ALA A 230 -0.64 17.92 0.54
C ALA A 230 -1.70 18.32 1.58
N SER A 231 -1.98 17.43 2.53
CA SER A 231 -2.84 17.74 3.67
C SER A 231 -2.06 18.53 4.70
N SER A 232 -2.56 19.72 5.06
CA SER A 232 -2.02 20.53 6.14
C SER A 232 -2.13 19.77 7.47
N VAL A 233 -0.97 19.35 7.99
CA VAL A 233 -0.65 18.92 9.35
C VAL A 233 -1.69 18.05 10.07
N TRP A 234 -1.32 16.79 10.24
CA TRP A 234 -1.74 15.94 11.35
C TRP A 234 -1.33 16.59 12.67
N LEU A 235 -2.28 17.12 13.40
CA LEU A 235 -2.18 17.22 14.85
C LEU A 235 -3.49 16.66 15.39
N TRP A 236 -3.32 15.60 16.18
CA TRP A 236 -4.18 15.09 17.25
C TRP A 236 -5.32 16.04 17.65
N PRO A 237 -6.51 15.51 18.02
CA PRO A 237 -7.68 16.33 18.38
C PRO A 237 -7.28 17.48 19.30
N ARG A 238 -7.74 18.69 18.96
CA ARG A 238 -7.90 19.75 19.96
C ARG A 238 -9.02 19.36 20.92
#